data_AF-A0A915MWX5-F1
#
_entry.id   AF-A0A915MWX5-F1
#
_cell.length_a   1.000
_cell.length_b   1.000
_cell.length_c   1.000
_cell.angle_alpha   90.00
_cell.angle_beta   90.00
_cell.angle_gamma   90.00
#
_symmetry.space_group_name_H-M   'P 1'
#
loop_
_entity.id
_entity.type
_entity.pdbx_description
1 polymer ?
#
loop_
_entity_poly.entity_id
_entity_poly.type
_entity_poly.pdbx_seq_one_letter_code
_entity_poly.pdbx_strand_id
1 'polypeptide(L)'
;MIKEFGRRTALRLVEEWPTLFMLDRDQPRLAEFRPQKPLNPELVEPTEQNLLHMITTKQVVDAIKLYQRMGENAENIEISTKMELFKLLCYYNEENIPLDEIEWAATRIYFAEEEVRNTEWKGLKGDIPCLAEQLFNKLPKTEETYSYLICGLCKFPTIYSLTQSKILYKQMISAGFTPFEDVLNLMIKNEITLDENTKFDLKFWLQEMSRFNVRPSVTTFNYIFQNLAKNTNLEENLEKDLTNMASSDTHFIDTKKDPLKDEALNLWNSAKTFINEMKALNIEPSLFIYAKILELSPDDINYRIALLNEILTNLEEKLFDGKEIKNTNFDDQTFFLNSMSIASIAQSESLLDRTLEIYNNRNSRVKIVNARDEIRFFENYLLAKLRCLSLNNFFLVYKKFVPNIIPLTITIFGTINNQINKRKPGEFCWPLLKRLTENFVNSRCAYMDKFVVSMIEQLREQHLSIEEAKEYFKLCEGLINVIEEIDARQEEELNFAAVKEEKIKNELVDENVLSNEFYVEDRRLF
;
A
#
# COMPACT_ATOMS: atom_id res chain seq x y z
N MET A 1 -0.13 -16.81 -4.94
CA MET A 1 -1.34 -17.12 -4.14
C MET A 1 -1.45 -18.61 -3.76
N ILE A 2 -1.66 -19.55 -4.69
CA ILE A 2 -1.85 -21.00 -4.37
C ILE A 2 -0.70 -21.58 -3.52
N LYS A 3 0.55 -21.27 -3.86
CA LYS A 3 1.73 -21.71 -3.09
C LYS A 3 1.71 -21.20 -1.64
N GLU A 4 1.24 -19.98 -1.42
CA GLU A 4 1.15 -19.38 -0.08
C GLU A 4 0.03 -20.01 0.74
N PHE A 5 -1.15 -20.22 0.12
CA PHE A 5 -2.22 -20.98 0.77
C PHE A 5 -1.77 -22.38 1.17
N GLY A 6 -1.03 -23.08 0.30
CA GLY A 6 -0.42 -24.37 0.63
C GLY A 6 0.53 -24.29 1.83
N ARG A 7 1.38 -23.26 1.90
CA ARG A 7 2.28 -23.01 3.03
C ARG A 7 1.51 -22.77 4.33
N ARG A 8 0.48 -21.93 4.31
CA ARG A 8 -0.36 -21.61 5.48
C ARG A 8 -1.13 -22.83 5.98
N THR A 9 -1.71 -23.60 5.07
CA THR A 9 -2.37 -24.87 5.41
C THR A 9 -1.38 -25.83 6.08
N ALA A 10 -0.14 -25.91 5.59
CA ALA A 10 0.89 -26.72 6.21
C ALA A 10 1.26 -26.22 7.63
N LEU A 11 1.43 -24.90 7.82
CA LEU A 11 1.70 -24.31 9.14
C LEU A 11 0.57 -24.60 10.15
N ARG A 12 -0.68 -24.48 9.72
CA ARG A 12 -1.83 -24.80 10.57
C ARG A 12 -1.87 -26.26 10.97
N LEU A 13 -1.55 -27.18 10.06
CA LEU A 13 -1.43 -28.61 10.38
C LEU A 13 -0.31 -28.89 11.40
N VAL A 14 0.81 -28.18 11.26
CA VAL A 14 1.96 -28.23 12.15
C VAL A 14 1.59 -27.74 13.56
N GLU A 15 0.78 -26.68 13.66
CA GLU A 15 0.25 -26.14 14.93
C GLU A 15 -0.77 -27.07 15.60
N GLU A 16 -1.67 -27.68 14.82
CA GLU A 16 -2.69 -28.58 15.35
C GLU A 16 -2.10 -29.92 15.83
N TRP A 17 -1.09 -30.44 15.12
CA TRP A 17 -0.52 -31.78 15.34
C TRP A 17 1.02 -31.78 15.47
N PRO A 18 1.60 -31.04 16.43
CA PRO A 18 3.06 -30.88 16.53
C PRO A 18 3.79 -32.21 16.79
N THR A 19 3.13 -33.16 17.44
CA THR A 19 3.67 -34.50 17.74
C THR A 19 4.06 -35.28 16.48
N LEU A 20 3.40 -35.03 15.34
CA LEU A 20 3.74 -35.67 14.06
C LEU A 20 5.10 -35.21 13.51
N PHE A 21 5.63 -34.08 14.00
CA PHE A 21 6.87 -33.46 13.52
C PHE A 21 8.05 -33.62 14.51
N MET A 22 7.87 -34.38 15.58
CA MET A 22 8.85 -34.56 16.67
C MET A 22 9.97 -35.57 16.35
N LEU A 23 9.99 -36.17 15.15
CA LEU A 23 11.04 -37.11 14.78
C LEU A 23 12.35 -36.39 14.49
N ASP A 24 13.35 -36.61 15.36
CA ASP A 24 14.68 -36.03 15.26
C ASP A 24 15.55 -36.84 14.27
N ARG A 25 15.89 -36.23 13.13
CA ARG A 25 16.84 -36.78 12.14
C ARG A 25 17.96 -35.79 11.76
N ASP A 26 17.82 -34.55 12.21
CA ASP A 26 18.67 -33.41 11.89
C ASP A 26 19.86 -33.30 12.85
N GLN A 27 21.04 -32.98 12.30
CA GLN A 27 22.25 -32.60 13.04
C GLN A 27 22.89 -31.39 12.34
N PRO A 28 22.98 -30.21 12.99
CA PRO A 28 22.54 -29.92 14.35
C PRO A 28 21.01 -29.92 14.49
N ARG A 29 20.54 -30.13 15.72
CA ARG A 29 19.12 -30.07 16.05
C ARG A 29 18.62 -28.63 15.91
N LEU A 30 17.58 -28.41 15.11
CA LEU A 30 17.00 -27.10 14.86
C LEU A 30 15.66 -26.98 15.58
N ALA A 31 15.55 -26.01 16.51
CA ALA A 31 14.34 -25.79 17.30
C ALA A 31 13.16 -25.27 16.45
N GLU A 32 13.44 -24.54 15.36
CA GLU A 32 12.41 -23.93 14.51
C GLU A 32 11.55 -24.96 13.75
N PHE A 33 12.09 -26.17 13.50
CA PHE A 33 11.36 -27.26 12.85
C PHE A 33 10.59 -28.14 13.84
N ARG A 34 10.52 -27.74 15.11
CA ARG A 34 9.80 -28.42 16.17
C ARG A 34 8.75 -27.47 16.74
N PRO A 35 7.57 -27.38 16.11
CA PRO A 35 6.49 -26.57 16.64
C PRO A 35 6.14 -27.02 18.05
N GLN A 36 5.99 -26.07 18.95
CA GLN A 36 5.36 -26.32 20.24
C GLN A 36 3.88 -25.97 20.13
N LYS A 37 3.02 -26.75 20.77
CA LYS A 37 1.60 -26.39 20.84
C LYS A 37 1.51 -25.05 21.55
N PRO A 38 0.82 -24.04 20.99
CA PRO A 38 0.62 -22.78 21.69
C PRO A 38 -0.03 -23.07 23.05
N LEU A 39 0.49 -22.40 24.07
CA LEU A 39 0.01 -22.53 25.44
C LEU A 39 -1.49 -22.19 25.46
N ASN A 40 -2.33 -23.16 25.82
CA ASN A 40 -3.76 -22.87 25.95
C ASN A 40 -3.97 -21.97 27.19
N PRO A 41 -4.43 -20.72 27.02
CA PRO A 41 -4.58 -19.76 28.11
C PRO A 41 -5.61 -20.19 29.16
N GLU A 42 -6.42 -21.22 28.92
CA GLU A 42 -7.39 -21.76 29.90
C GLU A 42 -6.80 -22.86 30.78
N LEU A 43 -5.80 -23.60 30.27
CA LEU A 43 -5.20 -24.76 30.95
C LEU A 43 -3.92 -24.39 31.71
N VAL A 44 -3.26 -23.31 31.29
CA VAL A 44 -1.99 -22.87 31.89
C VAL A 44 -2.22 -22.24 33.26
N GLU A 45 -1.33 -22.51 34.20
CA GLU A 45 -1.38 -21.93 35.54
C GLU A 45 -1.19 -20.40 35.48
N PRO A 46 -2.00 -19.62 36.22
CA PRO A 46 -1.95 -18.16 36.22
C PRO A 46 -0.75 -17.65 37.03
N THR A 47 0.46 -17.83 36.47
CA THR A 47 1.74 -17.39 37.05
C THR A 47 2.35 -16.26 36.25
N GLU A 48 3.18 -15.43 36.91
CA GLU A 48 3.86 -14.30 36.26
C GLU A 48 4.81 -14.73 35.14
N GLN A 49 5.51 -15.86 35.30
CA GLN A 49 6.42 -16.38 34.27
C GLN A 49 5.70 -16.77 32.98
N ASN A 50 4.52 -17.39 33.10
CA ASN A 50 3.70 -17.75 31.96
C ASN A 50 3.14 -16.51 31.25
N LEU A 51 2.77 -15.48 32.01
CA LEU A 51 2.35 -14.20 31.46
C LEU A 51 3.50 -13.51 30.69
N LEU A 52 4.69 -13.46 31.28
CA LEU A 52 5.87 -12.88 30.64
C LEU A 52 6.25 -13.64 29.36
N HIS A 53 6.10 -14.96 29.35
CA HIS A 53 6.30 -15.77 28.16
C HIS A 53 5.31 -15.37 27.04
N MET A 54 4.01 -15.22 27.36
CA MET A 54 2.99 -14.80 26.38
C MET A 54 3.22 -13.37 25.86
N ILE A 55 3.70 -12.46 26.72
CA ILE A 55 4.08 -11.10 26.30
C ILE A 55 5.27 -11.15 25.34
N THR A 56 6.29 -11.96 25.66
CA THR A 56 7.50 -12.12 24.84
C THR A 56 7.20 -12.76 23.49
N THR A 57 6.30 -13.74 23.45
CA THR A 57 5.81 -14.37 22.21
C THR A 57 4.73 -13.54 21.50
N LYS A 58 4.37 -12.37 22.06
CA LYS A 58 3.38 -11.42 21.52
C LYS A 58 1.98 -12.02 21.33
N GLN A 59 1.58 -12.97 22.17
CA GLN A 59 0.24 -13.56 22.20
C GLN A 59 -0.73 -12.64 22.97
N VAL A 60 -1.19 -11.56 22.33
CA VAL A 60 -1.93 -10.47 23.00
C VAL A 60 -3.23 -10.95 23.65
N VAL A 61 -4.11 -11.64 22.89
CA VAL A 61 -5.42 -12.07 23.41
C VAL A 61 -5.29 -13.12 24.52
N ASP A 62 -4.31 -14.00 24.39
CA ASP A 62 -4.06 -15.05 25.37
C ASP A 62 -3.47 -14.47 26.67
N ALA A 63 -2.58 -13.49 26.55
CA ALA A 63 -2.05 -12.73 27.69
C ALA A 63 -3.16 -11.98 28.44
N ILE A 64 -4.12 -11.37 27.73
CA ILE A 64 -5.29 -10.71 28.32
C ILE A 64 -6.11 -11.72 29.14
N LYS A 65 -6.43 -12.88 28.55
CA LYS A 65 -7.21 -13.93 29.23
C LYS A 65 -6.49 -14.43 30.49
N LEU A 66 -5.18 -14.68 30.40
CA LEU A 66 -4.40 -15.15 31.54
C LEU A 66 -4.35 -14.09 32.66
N TYR A 67 -4.15 -12.82 32.30
CA TYR A 67 -4.14 -11.71 33.25
C TYR A 67 -5.50 -11.53 33.94
N GLN A 68 -6.61 -11.66 33.21
CA GLN A 68 -7.96 -11.62 33.78
C GLN A 68 -8.21 -12.80 34.74
N ARG A 69 -7.70 -14.00 34.41
CA ARG A 69 -7.77 -15.19 35.29
C ARG A 69 -6.95 -15.05 36.56
N MET A 70 -5.89 -14.23 36.56
CA MET A 70 -5.09 -13.96 37.76
C MET A 70 -5.90 -13.18 38.82
N GLY A 71 -6.91 -12.40 38.43
CA GLY A 71 -7.84 -11.74 39.36
C GLY A 71 -7.12 -10.95 40.46
N GLU A 72 -7.36 -11.28 41.72
CA GLU A 72 -6.71 -10.67 42.89
C GLU A 72 -5.19 -10.93 42.91
N ASN A 73 -4.73 -12.09 42.43
CA ASN A 73 -3.30 -12.39 42.35
C ASN A 73 -2.57 -11.50 41.33
N ALA A 74 -3.30 -10.82 40.44
CA ALA A 74 -2.70 -9.85 39.53
C ALA A 74 -2.14 -8.62 40.26
N GLU A 75 -2.59 -8.33 41.48
CA GLU A 75 -2.05 -7.23 42.28
C GLU A 75 -0.61 -7.51 42.72
N ASN A 76 -0.27 -8.78 42.98
CA ASN A 76 1.06 -9.22 43.42
C ASN A 76 2.11 -9.29 42.31
N ILE A 77 1.72 -9.14 41.04
CA ILE A 77 2.64 -9.13 39.89
C ILE A 77 3.52 -7.87 39.91
N GLU A 78 4.77 -8.03 39.48
CA GLU A 78 5.74 -6.94 39.38
C GLU A 78 5.24 -5.80 38.47
N ILE A 79 5.54 -4.55 38.83
CA ILE A 79 5.15 -3.37 38.06
C ILE A 79 5.79 -3.40 36.66
N SER A 80 7.01 -3.93 36.53
CA SER A 80 7.70 -4.09 35.25
C SER A 80 6.92 -4.99 34.29
N THR A 81 6.46 -6.15 34.74
CA THR A 81 5.64 -7.08 33.96
C THR A 81 4.30 -6.45 33.55
N LYS A 82 3.64 -5.74 34.47
CA LYS A 82 2.40 -4.98 34.15
C LYS A 82 2.66 -3.89 33.11
N MET A 83 3.81 -3.24 33.17
CA MET A 83 4.20 -2.20 32.20
C MET A 83 4.46 -2.80 30.81
N GLU A 84 5.14 -3.94 30.72
CA GLU A 84 5.35 -4.63 29.43
C GLU A 84 4.03 -5.11 28.81
N LEU A 85 3.12 -5.64 29.64
CA LEU A 85 1.76 -5.95 29.18
C LEU A 85 1.06 -4.68 28.66
N PHE A 86 1.10 -3.59 29.43
CA PHE A 86 0.48 -2.33 29.04
C PHE A 86 1.02 -1.77 27.72
N LYS A 87 2.34 -1.79 27.49
CA LYS A 87 2.96 -1.40 26.21
C LYS A 87 2.41 -2.24 25.05
N LEU A 88 2.33 -3.57 25.24
CA LEU A 88 1.81 -4.49 24.24
C LEU A 88 0.34 -4.19 23.90
N LEU A 89 -0.49 -3.96 24.92
CA LEU A 89 -1.91 -3.63 24.74
C LEU A 89 -2.11 -2.29 24.03
N CYS A 90 -1.36 -1.25 24.41
CA CYS A 90 -1.41 0.05 23.73
C CYS A 90 -0.99 -0.04 22.26
N TYR A 91 -0.02 -0.89 21.92
CA TYR A 91 0.47 -1.03 20.56
C TYR A 91 -0.49 -1.82 19.65
N TYR A 92 -1.07 -2.91 20.16
CA TYR A 92 -1.93 -3.82 19.38
C TYR A 92 -3.43 -3.64 19.62
N ASN A 93 -3.84 -2.64 20.41
CA ASN A 93 -5.26 -2.35 20.71
C ASN A 93 -6.02 -3.59 21.23
N GLU A 94 -5.34 -4.39 22.07
CA GLU A 94 -5.90 -5.63 22.63
C GLU A 94 -6.35 -6.65 21.57
N GLU A 95 -5.72 -6.62 20.39
CA GLU A 95 -5.92 -7.59 19.32
C GLU A 95 -4.66 -8.41 19.11
N ASN A 96 -4.83 -9.58 18.50
CA ASN A 96 -3.68 -10.35 18.06
C ASN A 96 -2.91 -9.57 17.00
N ILE A 97 -1.62 -9.90 16.89
CA ILE A 97 -0.74 -9.29 15.91
C ILE A 97 -1.37 -9.43 14.51
N PRO A 98 -1.45 -8.35 13.74
CA PRO A 98 -1.92 -8.40 12.36
C PRO A 98 -1.11 -9.42 11.54
N LEU A 99 -1.78 -10.12 10.62
CA LEU A 99 -1.15 -11.18 9.84
C LEU A 99 0.00 -10.65 8.96
N ASP A 100 -0.02 -9.38 8.58
CA ASP A 100 1.01 -8.77 7.75
C ASP A 100 2.30 -8.39 8.51
N GLU A 101 2.23 -8.30 9.85
CA GLU A 101 3.42 -8.22 10.72
C GLU A 101 4.04 -9.61 10.94
N ILE A 102 3.24 -10.67 10.83
CA ILE A 102 3.67 -12.07 11.03
C ILE A 102 4.23 -12.69 9.73
N GLU A 103 3.65 -12.37 8.56
CA GLU A 103 3.89 -13.14 7.33
C GLU A 103 4.82 -12.50 6.28
N TRP A 104 5.26 -13.37 5.38
CA TRP A 104 6.17 -13.15 4.27
C TRP A 104 5.69 -12.03 3.32
N ALA A 105 6.60 -11.47 2.51
CA ALA A 105 6.32 -10.34 1.62
C ALA A 105 5.08 -10.52 0.72
N ALA A 106 4.72 -11.76 0.36
CA ALA A 106 3.56 -12.07 -0.47
C ALA A 106 2.20 -11.74 0.20
N THR A 107 2.08 -11.83 1.53
CA THR A 107 0.81 -11.54 2.22
C THR A 107 0.53 -10.04 2.20
N ARG A 108 1.57 -9.20 2.37
CA ARG A 108 1.48 -7.74 2.15
C ARG A 108 1.09 -7.36 0.73
N ILE A 109 1.37 -8.21 -0.25
CA ILE A 109 1.08 -7.95 -1.67
C ILE A 109 -0.39 -8.18 -2.01
N TYR A 110 -0.99 -9.24 -1.46
CA TYR A 110 -2.33 -9.68 -1.86
C TYR A 110 -3.42 -9.35 -0.84
N PHE A 111 -3.07 -9.19 0.44
CA PHE A 111 -4.05 -9.02 1.53
C PHE A 111 -3.96 -7.66 2.23
N ALA A 112 -3.10 -6.73 1.77
CA ALA A 112 -3.04 -5.38 2.34
C ALA A 112 -4.37 -4.62 2.21
N GLU A 113 -5.22 -4.97 1.24
CA GLU A 113 -6.53 -4.37 1.02
C GLU A 113 -7.69 -5.14 1.70
N GLU A 114 -7.54 -6.43 2.02
CA GLU A 114 -8.66 -7.32 2.39
C GLU A 114 -8.85 -7.52 3.91
N GLU A 115 -7.81 -7.36 4.73
CA GLU A 115 -7.99 -7.37 6.18
C GLU A 115 -8.32 -5.97 6.68
N VAL A 116 -9.59 -5.77 7.01
CA VAL A 116 -10.07 -4.62 7.78
C VAL A 116 -9.36 -4.66 9.13
N ARG A 117 -8.18 -4.07 9.20
CA ARG A 117 -7.54 -3.76 10.48
C ARG A 117 -8.57 -3.00 11.29
N ASN A 118 -8.77 -3.41 12.54
CA ASN A 118 -9.54 -2.58 13.44
C ASN A 118 -8.71 -1.32 13.72
N THR A 119 -9.02 -0.26 12.96
CA THR A 119 -8.37 1.04 13.07
C THR A 119 -8.95 1.86 14.22
N GLU A 120 -10.04 1.39 14.82
CA GLU A 120 -10.74 2.06 15.90
C GLU A 120 -10.19 1.59 17.24
N TRP A 121 -9.80 2.55 18.09
CA TRP A 121 -9.45 2.26 19.47
C TRP A 121 -10.63 1.54 20.14
N LYS A 122 -10.38 0.36 20.73
CA LYS A 122 -11.45 -0.48 21.27
C LYS A 122 -12.25 0.21 22.35
N GLY A 123 -11.63 1.16 23.08
CA GLY A 123 -12.27 2.16 23.91
C GLY A 123 -13.45 1.68 24.76
N LEU A 124 -14.33 2.62 25.14
CA LEU A 124 -15.56 2.34 25.87
C LEU A 124 -16.52 1.49 25.03
N LYS A 125 -16.54 0.17 25.25
CA LYS A 125 -17.65 -0.70 24.78
C LYS A 125 -18.74 -0.72 25.84
N GLY A 126 -19.81 0.04 25.61
CA GLY A 126 -21.00 0.05 26.47
C GLY A 126 -20.71 0.45 27.93
N ASP A 127 -19.82 1.41 28.14
CA ASP A 127 -19.38 2.01 29.42
C ASP A 127 -18.19 1.39 30.16
N ILE A 128 -17.55 0.35 29.63
CA ILE A 128 -16.37 -0.28 30.27
C ILE A 128 -15.09 0.14 29.55
N PRO A 129 -14.10 0.76 30.26
CA PRO A 129 -12.81 1.09 29.66
C PRO A 129 -12.04 -0.19 29.30
N CYS A 130 -11.26 -0.13 28.23
CA CYS A 130 -10.42 -1.25 27.81
C CYS A 130 -9.36 -1.60 28.88
N LEU A 131 -8.81 -2.81 28.84
CA LEU A 131 -7.80 -3.26 29.81
C LEU A 131 -6.57 -2.34 29.82
N ALA A 132 -6.16 -1.77 28.69
CA ALA A 132 -5.07 -0.80 28.63
C ALA A 132 -5.35 0.45 29.50
N GLU A 133 -6.55 1.02 29.42
CA GLU A 133 -6.97 2.16 30.25
C GLU A 133 -7.12 1.77 31.73
N GLN A 134 -7.60 0.55 32.01
CA GLN A 134 -7.65 0.03 33.38
C GLN A 134 -6.25 -0.14 33.99
N LEU A 135 -5.30 -0.68 33.21
CA LEU A 135 -3.90 -0.80 33.62
C LEU A 135 -3.26 0.57 33.83
N PHE A 136 -3.55 1.54 32.96
CA PHE A 136 -3.09 2.90 33.15
C PHE A 136 -3.51 3.45 34.52
N ASN A 137 -4.74 3.22 34.96
CA ASN A 137 -5.22 3.67 36.29
C ASN A 137 -4.57 2.95 37.46
N LYS A 138 -4.13 1.70 37.28
CA LYS A 138 -3.45 0.91 38.32
C LYS A 138 -1.94 1.16 38.38
N LEU A 139 -1.32 1.53 37.26
CA LEU A 139 0.10 1.80 37.17
C LEU A 139 0.46 3.19 37.75
N PRO A 140 1.70 3.35 38.26
CA PRO A 140 2.18 4.67 38.68
C PRO A 140 2.22 5.62 37.48
N LYS A 141 1.72 6.84 37.68
CA LYS A 141 1.66 7.86 36.62
C LYS A 141 3.05 8.44 36.38
N THR A 142 3.75 7.87 35.40
CA THR A 142 5.06 8.31 34.92
C THR A 142 4.98 8.89 33.52
N GLU A 143 6.03 9.59 33.08
CA GLU A 143 6.17 10.08 31.71
C GLU A 143 5.99 8.98 30.66
N GLU A 144 6.48 7.76 30.93
CA GLU A 144 6.32 6.59 30.08
C GLU A 144 4.84 6.17 29.97
N THR A 145 4.15 6.01 31.10
CA THR A 145 2.76 5.54 31.11
C THR A 145 1.81 6.48 30.35
N TYR A 146 2.00 7.81 30.50
CA TYR A 146 1.25 8.79 29.72
C TYR A 146 1.60 8.69 28.24
N SER A 147 2.89 8.66 27.89
CA SER A 147 3.34 8.65 26.51
C SER A 147 2.82 7.43 25.74
N TYR A 148 2.94 6.22 26.30
CA TYR A 148 2.45 5.00 25.63
C TYR A 148 0.94 4.98 25.44
N LEU A 149 0.15 5.45 26.42
CA LEU A 149 -1.30 5.52 26.25
C LEU A 149 -1.69 6.51 25.16
N ILE A 150 -1.10 7.71 25.19
CA ILE A 150 -1.36 8.74 24.18
C ILE A 150 -0.97 8.24 22.79
N CYS A 151 0.18 7.57 22.64
CA CYS A 151 0.58 6.95 21.38
C CYS A 151 -0.42 5.88 20.91
N GLY A 152 -0.90 5.01 21.81
CA GLY A 152 -1.92 4.01 21.48
C GLY A 152 -3.22 4.65 21.00
N LEU A 153 -3.74 5.63 21.73
CA LEU A 153 -4.94 6.38 21.38
C LEU A 153 -4.82 7.07 20.01
N CYS A 154 -3.66 7.68 19.73
CA CYS A 154 -3.40 8.34 18.45
C CYS A 154 -3.09 7.36 17.31
N LYS A 155 -2.61 6.15 17.59
CA LYS A 155 -2.37 5.10 16.57
C LYS A 155 -3.69 4.55 16.02
N PHE A 156 -4.72 4.47 16.87
CA PHE A 156 -6.07 3.99 16.52
C PHE A 156 -7.09 5.14 16.66
N PRO A 157 -7.12 6.08 15.69
CA PRO A 157 -7.86 7.33 15.83
C PRO A 157 -9.38 7.10 15.80
N THR A 158 -10.05 7.52 16.87
CA THR A 158 -11.50 7.68 16.97
C THR A 158 -11.79 9.04 17.60
N ILE A 159 -13.01 9.56 17.48
CA ILE A 159 -13.40 10.84 18.11
C ILE A 159 -13.09 10.79 19.62
N TYR A 160 -13.39 9.66 20.26
CA TYR A 160 -13.08 9.43 21.66
C TYR A 160 -11.56 9.42 21.92
N SER A 161 -10.80 8.61 21.18
CA SER A 161 -9.37 8.43 21.47
C SER A 161 -8.58 9.72 21.24
N LEU A 162 -8.91 10.49 20.20
CA LEU A 162 -8.32 11.80 19.94
C LEU A 162 -8.67 12.79 21.06
N THR A 163 -9.91 12.81 21.54
CA THR A 163 -10.31 13.68 22.65
C THR A 163 -9.60 13.30 23.96
N GLN A 164 -9.53 12.00 24.27
CA GLN A 164 -8.80 11.53 25.44
C GLN A 164 -7.31 11.80 25.36
N SER A 165 -6.70 11.64 24.19
CA SER A 165 -5.29 11.94 23.97
C SER A 165 -4.96 13.40 24.29
N LYS A 166 -5.84 14.35 23.92
CA LYS A 166 -5.72 15.78 24.27
C LYS A 166 -5.78 16.00 25.78
N ILE A 167 -6.75 15.37 26.45
CA ILE A 167 -6.94 15.50 27.90
C ILE A 167 -5.71 14.95 28.64
N LEU A 168 -5.27 13.74 28.29
CA LEU A 168 -4.09 13.10 28.89
C LEU A 168 -2.81 13.88 28.62
N TYR A 169 -2.65 14.46 27.43
CA TYR A 169 -1.53 15.35 27.14
C TYR A 169 -1.53 16.58 28.05
N LYS A 170 -2.67 17.27 28.20
CA LYS A 170 -2.77 18.42 29.12
C LYS A 170 -2.46 18.02 30.57
N GLN A 171 -2.93 16.85 31.02
CA GLN A 171 -2.61 16.32 32.34
C GLN A 171 -1.12 16.04 32.51
N MET A 172 -0.50 15.39 31.52
CA MET A 172 0.93 15.08 31.50
C MET A 172 1.78 16.34 31.64
N ILE A 173 1.47 17.39 30.86
CA ILE A 173 2.17 18.66 30.92
C ILE A 173 1.94 19.36 32.27
N SER A 174 0.71 19.32 32.81
CA SER A 174 0.40 19.92 34.11
C SER A 174 1.13 19.25 35.28
N ALA A 175 1.45 17.96 35.13
CA ALA A 175 2.25 17.20 36.08
C ALA A 175 3.76 17.44 35.94
N GLY A 176 4.19 18.23 34.94
CA GLY A 176 5.59 18.55 34.69
C GLY A 176 6.37 17.45 33.98
N PHE A 177 5.69 16.50 33.32
CA PHE A 177 6.35 15.44 32.56
C PHE A 177 6.68 15.86 31.13
N THR A 178 7.75 15.27 30.58
CA THR A 178 8.23 15.55 29.23
C THR A 178 7.68 14.52 28.25
N PRO A 179 6.92 14.91 27.22
CA PRO A 179 6.39 13.96 26.24
C PRO A 179 7.49 13.34 25.39
N PHE A 180 7.33 12.06 25.04
CA PHE A 180 8.20 11.39 24.08
C PHE A 180 8.02 11.95 22.67
N GLU A 181 9.04 11.80 21.83
CA GLU A 181 9.02 12.24 20.43
C GLU A 181 7.81 11.66 19.67
N ASP A 182 7.52 10.37 19.88
CA ASP A 182 6.40 9.67 19.23
C ASP A 182 5.04 10.26 19.59
N VAL A 183 4.87 10.81 20.79
CA VAL A 183 3.64 11.50 21.19
C VAL A 183 3.44 12.71 20.28
N LEU A 184 4.45 13.57 20.18
CA LEU A 184 4.38 14.80 19.38
C LEU A 184 4.24 14.48 17.89
N ASN A 185 4.95 13.46 17.40
CA ASN A 185 4.84 12.98 16.02
C ASN A 185 3.41 12.51 15.69
N LEU A 186 2.77 11.75 16.58
CA LEU A 186 1.41 11.26 16.39
C LEU A 186 0.35 12.35 16.58
N MET A 187 0.60 13.36 17.44
CA MET A 187 -0.24 14.56 17.53
C MET A 187 -0.24 15.35 16.23
N ILE A 188 0.94 15.51 15.61
CA ILE A 188 1.08 16.13 14.29
C ILE A 188 0.34 15.29 13.25
N LYS A 189 0.59 13.98 13.17
CA LYS A 189 -0.03 13.08 12.18
C LYS A 189 -1.56 13.18 12.13
N ASN A 190 -2.20 13.29 13.30
CA ASN A 190 -3.66 13.33 13.44
C ASN A 190 -4.22 14.76 13.52
N GLU A 191 -3.42 15.79 13.25
CA GLU A 191 -3.82 17.20 13.23
C GLU A 191 -4.51 17.66 14.52
N ILE A 192 -4.00 17.18 15.66
CA ILE A 192 -4.62 17.40 16.96
C ILE A 192 -4.43 18.87 17.37
N THR A 193 -5.54 19.54 17.68
CA THR A 193 -5.58 20.89 18.26
C THR A 193 -5.84 20.83 19.76
N LEU A 194 -5.10 21.58 20.56
CA LEU A 194 -5.32 21.63 22.01
C LEU A 194 -6.60 22.41 22.37
N ASP A 195 -6.98 23.38 21.55
CA ASP A 195 -8.17 24.20 21.74
C ASP A 195 -9.17 23.97 20.60
N GLU A 196 -10.45 23.76 20.95
CA GLU A 196 -11.52 23.38 20.01
C GLU A 196 -11.79 24.44 18.92
N ASN A 197 -11.50 25.71 19.22
CA ASN A 197 -11.75 26.84 18.34
C ASN A 197 -10.53 27.26 17.49
N THR A 198 -9.43 26.53 17.58
CA THR A 198 -8.18 26.87 16.86
C THR A 198 -8.00 25.98 15.65
N LYS A 199 -7.52 26.56 14.54
CA LYS A 199 -7.05 25.78 13.40
C LYS A 199 -5.75 25.08 13.79
N PHE A 200 -5.52 23.89 13.22
CA PHE A 200 -4.26 23.18 13.38
C PHE A 200 -3.09 24.05 12.90
N ASP A 201 -2.11 24.25 13.77
CA ASP A 201 -0.88 25.00 13.47
C ASP A 201 0.33 24.09 13.67
N LEU A 202 1.03 23.79 12.59
CA LEU A 202 2.27 23.00 12.61
C LEU A 202 3.39 23.70 13.39
N LYS A 203 3.44 25.03 13.36
CA LYS A 203 4.48 25.80 14.05
C LYS A 203 4.37 25.67 15.55
N PHE A 204 3.13 25.58 16.07
CA PHE A 204 2.89 25.33 17.48
C PHE A 204 3.55 24.03 17.94
N TRP A 205 3.36 22.93 17.22
CA TRP A 205 3.94 21.64 17.62
C TRP A 205 5.49 21.62 17.54
N LEU A 206 6.09 22.32 16.57
CA LEU A 206 7.54 22.48 16.53
C LEU A 206 8.07 23.35 17.68
N GLN A 207 7.32 24.38 18.10
CA GLN A 207 7.64 25.18 19.28
C GLN A 207 7.51 24.36 20.56
N GLU A 208 6.51 23.48 20.66
CA GLU A 208 6.37 22.54 21.79
C GLU A 208 7.56 21.58 21.88
N MET A 209 8.00 21.01 20.75
CA MET A 209 9.21 20.18 20.69
C MET A 209 10.44 20.93 21.22
N SER A 210 10.61 22.19 20.78
CA SER A 210 11.68 23.06 21.28
C SER A 210 11.56 23.35 22.79
N ARG A 211 10.34 23.64 23.27
CA ARG A 211 10.06 23.92 24.69
C ARG A 211 10.45 22.76 25.60
N PHE A 212 10.21 21.53 25.15
CA PHE A 212 10.54 20.32 25.90
C PHE A 212 11.94 19.76 25.60
N ASN A 213 12.75 20.47 24.79
CA ASN A 213 14.05 19.99 24.30
C ASN A 213 13.99 18.62 23.61
N VAL A 214 12.88 18.31 22.93
CA VAL A 214 12.71 17.10 22.13
C VAL A 214 13.15 17.41 20.71
N ARG A 215 14.19 16.72 20.22
CA ARG A 215 14.72 16.93 18.88
C ARG A 215 13.78 16.32 17.83
N PRO A 216 13.34 17.05 16.80
CA PRO A 216 12.56 16.47 15.71
C PRO A 216 13.41 15.49 14.91
N SER A 217 12.77 14.43 14.38
CA SER A 217 13.40 13.41 13.56
C SER A 217 12.84 13.40 12.14
N VAL A 218 13.38 12.53 11.29
CA VAL A 218 12.85 12.30 9.93
C VAL A 218 11.36 11.91 9.99
N THR A 219 10.94 11.18 11.03
CA THR A 219 9.53 10.78 11.24
C THR A 219 8.63 11.99 11.49
N THR A 220 9.09 12.98 12.26
CA THR A 220 8.38 14.25 12.45
C THR A 220 8.11 14.92 11.11
N PHE A 221 9.16 15.07 10.29
CA PHE A 221 9.02 15.70 8.97
C PHE A 221 8.19 14.87 8.00
N ASN A 222 8.24 13.53 8.06
CA ASN A 222 7.34 12.68 7.27
C ASN A 222 5.87 13.04 7.53
N TYR A 223 5.46 13.21 8.80
CA TYR A 223 4.09 13.59 9.13
C TYR A 223 3.74 15.04 8.74
N ILE A 224 4.69 15.97 8.86
CA ILE A 224 4.52 17.35 8.38
C ILE A 224 4.23 17.35 6.88
N PHE A 225 5.05 16.67 6.07
CA PHE A 225 4.86 16.60 4.62
C PHE A 225 3.59 15.83 4.23
N GLN A 226 3.21 14.81 5.01
CA GLN A 226 1.95 14.09 4.80
C GLN A 226 0.76 15.03 4.96
N ASN A 227 0.72 15.87 6.00
CA ASN A 227 -0.40 16.80 6.23
C ASN A 227 -0.39 17.96 5.23
N LEU A 228 0.78 18.49 4.87
CA LEU A 228 0.89 19.51 3.82
C LEU A 228 0.28 19.01 2.50
N ALA A 229 0.53 17.75 2.12
CA ALA A 229 -0.02 17.15 0.90
C ALA A 229 -1.49 16.70 1.01
N LYS A 230 -2.06 16.54 2.21
CA LYS A 230 -3.51 16.29 2.34
C LYS A 230 -4.32 17.52 1.98
N ASN A 231 -3.85 18.69 2.40
CA ASN A 231 -4.53 19.96 2.14
C ASN A 231 -4.64 20.25 0.63
N THR A 232 -3.61 19.91 -0.16
CA THR A 232 -3.68 20.03 -1.63
C THR A 232 -4.75 19.14 -2.26
N ASN A 233 -4.82 17.87 -1.84
CA ASN A 233 -5.75 16.90 -2.42
C ASN A 233 -7.23 17.20 -2.07
N LEU A 234 -7.51 17.73 -0.88
CA LEU A 234 -8.86 18.15 -0.49
C LEU A 234 -9.36 19.31 -1.36
N GLU A 235 -8.47 20.24 -1.71
CA GLU A 235 -8.79 21.42 -2.51
C GLU A 235 -8.98 21.07 -4.00
N GLU A 236 -8.13 20.21 -4.58
CA GLU A 236 -8.32 19.71 -5.95
C GLU A 236 -9.63 18.95 -6.14
N ASN A 237 -10.10 18.23 -5.11
CA ASN A 237 -11.37 17.50 -5.15
C ASN A 237 -12.58 18.45 -5.05
N LEU A 238 -12.49 19.50 -4.22
CA LEU A 238 -13.50 20.56 -4.16
C LEU A 238 -13.62 21.29 -5.52
N GLU A 239 -12.52 21.49 -6.24
CA GLU A 239 -12.51 22.10 -7.58
C GLU A 239 -13.23 21.23 -8.62
N LYS A 240 -12.98 19.92 -8.64
CA LYS A 240 -13.66 18.98 -9.54
C LYS A 240 -15.16 18.93 -9.27
N ASP A 241 -15.58 18.98 -8.02
CA ASP A 241 -16.99 18.97 -7.67
C ASP A 241 -17.69 20.29 -8.06
N LEU A 242 -17.03 21.43 -7.89
CA LEU A 242 -17.56 22.75 -8.29
C LEU A 242 -17.59 22.93 -9.81
N THR A 243 -16.58 22.45 -10.54
CA THR A 243 -16.53 22.53 -12.01
C THR A 243 -17.51 21.57 -12.67
N ASN A 244 -17.77 20.39 -12.09
CA ASN A 244 -18.82 19.47 -12.54
C ASN A 244 -20.25 19.98 -12.27
N MET A 245 -20.43 20.91 -11.32
CA MET A 245 -21.69 21.64 -11.13
C MET A 245 -21.82 22.87 -12.05
N ALA A 246 -20.70 23.48 -12.45
CA ALA A 246 -20.68 24.69 -13.28
C ALA A 246 -20.84 24.46 -14.79
N SER A 247 -21.02 23.21 -15.24
CA SER A 247 -21.32 22.89 -16.65
C SER A 247 -22.77 23.22 -17.10
N SER A 248 -23.54 23.99 -16.32
CA SER A 248 -24.73 24.70 -16.83
C SER A 248 -24.48 26.21 -16.82
N ASP A 249 -24.23 26.75 -18.02
CA ASP A 249 -24.28 28.16 -18.42
C ASP A 249 -23.76 29.22 -17.44
N THR A 250 -22.62 29.84 -17.77
CA THR A 250 -22.53 31.30 -17.97
C THR A 250 -21.13 31.74 -18.43
N HIS A 251 -21.10 32.54 -19.48
CA HIS A 251 -19.96 33.36 -19.87
C HIS A 251 -19.81 34.53 -18.90
N PHE A 252 -18.65 34.67 -18.24
CA PHE A 252 -18.11 35.97 -17.84
C PHE A 252 -16.58 35.92 -17.80
N ILE A 253 -15.95 36.90 -18.45
CA ILE A 253 -14.52 37.22 -18.38
C ILE A 253 -14.35 38.17 -17.18
N ASP A 254 -13.47 37.87 -16.22
CA ASP A 254 -12.55 38.89 -15.69
C ASP A 254 -11.32 38.32 -14.96
N THR A 255 -10.22 39.01 -15.17
CA THR A 255 -8.87 38.86 -14.62
C THR A 255 -8.78 39.05 -13.10
N LYS A 256 -9.26 38.07 -12.32
CA LYS A 256 -8.89 37.94 -10.90
C LYS A 256 -7.71 36.98 -10.75
N LYS A 257 -6.69 37.39 -9.98
CA LYS A 257 -5.65 36.49 -9.46
C LYS A 257 -6.33 35.23 -8.93
N ASP A 258 -5.88 34.09 -9.44
CA ASP A 258 -6.41 32.79 -9.09
C ASP A 258 -5.99 32.47 -7.63
N PRO A 259 -6.91 32.57 -6.64
CA PRO A 259 -6.56 32.40 -5.23
C PRO A 259 -5.97 31.02 -4.93
N LEU A 260 -6.31 30.01 -5.75
CA LEU A 260 -5.82 28.64 -5.64
C LEU A 260 -4.34 28.52 -6.03
N LYS A 261 -3.89 29.27 -7.04
CA LYS A 261 -2.45 29.33 -7.40
C LYS A 261 -1.63 30.00 -6.32
N ASP A 262 -2.17 31.04 -5.69
CA ASP A 262 -1.52 31.73 -4.58
C ASP A 262 -1.42 30.80 -3.34
N GLU A 263 -2.41 29.93 -3.10
CA GLU A 263 -2.44 28.98 -1.98
C GLU A 263 -1.54 27.74 -2.20
N ALA A 264 -1.56 27.14 -3.40
CA ALA A 264 -0.60 26.09 -3.77
C ALA A 264 0.85 26.60 -3.71
N LEU A 265 1.08 27.86 -4.11
CA LEU A 265 2.37 28.52 -3.96
C LEU A 265 2.76 28.71 -2.49
N ASN A 266 1.81 29.00 -1.61
CA ASN A 266 2.04 29.10 -0.15
C ASN A 266 2.40 27.75 0.47
N LEU A 267 1.74 26.66 0.06
CA LEU A 267 2.07 25.30 0.50
C LEU A 267 3.47 24.88 0.04
N TRP A 268 3.81 25.17 -1.22
CA TRP A 268 5.15 24.93 -1.74
C TRP A 268 6.23 25.75 -1.02
N ASN A 269 5.96 27.02 -0.72
CA ASN A 269 6.88 27.86 0.05
C ASN A 269 7.08 27.31 1.48
N SER A 270 6.02 26.78 2.09
CA SER A 270 6.09 26.13 3.40
C SER A 270 6.93 24.84 3.35
N ALA A 271 6.73 24.01 2.31
CA ALA A 271 7.55 22.84 2.06
C ALA A 271 9.05 23.20 1.95
N LYS A 272 9.39 24.26 1.21
CA LYS A 272 10.76 24.78 1.11
C LYS A 272 11.33 25.20 2.46
N THR A 273 10.55 25.88 3.30
CA THR A 273 11.03 26.27 4.63
C THR A 273 11.37 25.05 5.48
N PHE A 274 10.53 24.01 5.46
CA PHE A 274 10.80 22.79 6.21
C PHE A 274 12.01 22.02 5.68
N ILE A 275 12.26 21.99 4.36
CA ILE A 275 13.49 21.39 3.81
C ILE A 275 14.73 22.13 4.33
N ASN A 276 14.69 23.46 4.39
CA ASN A 276 15.81 24.24 4.91
C ASN A 276 16.03 24.01 6.40
N GLU A 277 14.96 23.85 7.18
CA GLU A 277 15.04 23.48 8.59
C GLU A 277 15.65 22.07 8.77
N MET A 278 15.23 21.09 7.97
CA MET A 278 15.83 19.75 7.98
C MET A 278 17.34 19.81 7.71
N LYS A 279 17.74 20.59 6.69
CA LYS A 279 19.17 20.82 6.38
C LYS A 279 19.90 21.47 7.55
N ALA A 280 19.32 22.50 8.19
CA ALA A 280 19.93 23.16 9.35
C ALA A 280 20.08 22.23 10.56
N LEU A 281 19.16 21.26 10.72
CA LEU A 281 19.18 20.27 11.80
C LEU A 281 20.00 19.01 11.48
N ASN A 282 20.65 18.96 10.31
CA ASN A 282 21.35 17.77 9.77
C ASN A 282 20.46 16.53 9.73
N ILE A 283 19.21 16.70 9.29
CA ILE A 283 18.24 15.62 9.11
C ILE A 283 18.11 15.32 7.61
N GLU A 284 18.46 14.11 7.21
CA GLU A 284 18.33 13.69 5.81
C GLU A 284 16.85 13.40 5.46
N PRO A 285 16.34 13.90 4.32
CA PRO A 285 14.99 13.56 3.86
C PRO A 285 14.86 12.06 3.52
N SER A 286 13.69 11.51 3.85
CA SER A 286 13.26 10.19 3.39
C SER A 286 12.87 10.22 1.90
N LEU A 287 12.76 9.05 1.27
CA LEU A 287 12.22 8.96 -0.09
C LEU A 287 10.77 9.44 -0.13
N PHE A 288 9.98 9.16 0.91
CA PHE A 288 8.62 9.66 1.05
C PHE A 288 8.55 11.19 1.02
N ILE A 289 9.45 11.89 1.74
CA ILE A 289 9.52 13.35 1.70
C ILE A 289 9.84 13.82 0.28
N TYR A 290 10.82 13.21 -0.41
CA TYR A 290 11.08 13.55 -1.81
C TYR A 290 9.86 13.32 -2.71
N ALA A 291 9.10 12.24 -2.51
CA ALA A 291 7.86 11.99 -3.24
C ALA A 291 6.83 13.11 -3.01
N LYS A 292 6.66 13.56 -1.76
CA LYS A 292 5.75 14.65 -1.39
C LYS A 292 6.22 16.02 -1.88
N ILE A 293 7.53 16.28 -1.92
CA ILE A 293 8.07 17.51 -2.51
C ILE A 293 7.75 17.56 -4.01
N LEU A 294 7.90 16.44 -4.73
CA LEU A 294 7.55 16.38 -6.15
C LEU A 294 6.04 16.63 -6.36
N GLU A 295 5.18 16.08 -5.50
CA GLU A 295 3.73 16.30 -5.50
C GLU A 295 3.36 17.78 -5.23
N LEU A 296 3.92 18.38 -4.17
CA LEU A 296 3.68 19.77 -3.76
C LEU A 296 4.31 20.81 -4.67
N SER A 297 5.24 20.41 -5.54
CA SER A 297 5.92 21.34 -6.44
C SER A 297 4.95 21.89 -7.51
N PRO A 298 5.19 23.13 -8.00
CA PRO A 298 4.37 23.74 -9.05
C PRO A 298 4.17 22.80 -10.24
N ASP A 299 2.99 22.90 -10.87
CA ASP A 299 2.62 22.10 -12.05
C ASP A 299 3.33 22.59 -13.34
N ASP A 300 4.65 22.68 -13.27
CA ASP A 300 5.55 22.90 -14.39
C ASP A 300 6.46 21.68 -14.50
N ILE A 301 6.33 20.96 -15.62
CA ILE A 301 7.11 19.76 -15.89
C ILE A 301 8.62 20.05 -15.90
N ASN A 302 9.05 21.22 -16.39
CA ASN A 302 10.47 21.57 -16.42
C ASN A 302 11.01 21.79 -15.01
N TYR A 303 10.20 22.39 -14.14
CA TYR A 303 10.53 22.57 -12.74
C TYR A 303 10.64 21.22 -12.02
N ARG A 304 9.66 20.32 -12.21
CA ARG A 304 9.67 18.96 -11.66
C ARG A 304 10.85 18.13 -12.16
N ILE A 305 11.23 18.28 -13.43
CA ILE A 305 12.43 17.67 -14.02
C ILE A 305 13.69 18.19 -13.32
N ALA A 306 13.83 19.51 -13.13
CA ALA A 306 15.00 20.09 -12.48
C ALA A 306 15.12 19.62 -11.02
N LEU A 307 14.01 19.61 -10.30
CA LEU A 307 13.93 19.13 -8.92
C LEU A 307 14.24 17.64 -8.82
N LEU A 308 13.67 16.81 -9.71
CA LEU A 308 13.97 15.38 -9.75
C LEU A 308 15.45 15.12 -10.07
N ASN A 309 16.05 15.89 -10.99
CA ASN A 309 17.48 15.79 -11.27
C ASN A 309 18.33 16.05 -10.02
N GLU A 310 18.03 17.11 -9.26
CA GLU A 310 18.73 17.43 -8.01
C GLU A 310 18.61 16.28 -6.99
N ILE A 311 17.39 15.76 -6.81
CA ILE A 311 17.14 14.66 -5.87
C ILE A 311 17.90 13.40 -6.29
N LEU A 312 17.84 13.00 -7.56
CA LEU A 312 18.55 11.82 -8.06
C LEU A 312 20.06 11.97 -7.91
N THR A 313 20.62 13.16 -8.16
CA THR A 313 22.06 13.41 -7.98
C THR A 313 22.47 13.22 -6.53
N ASN A 314 21.71 13.77 -5.58
CA ASN A 314 21.99 13.60 -4.15
C ASN A 314 21.90 12.12 -3.71
N LEU A 315 20.94 11.36 -4.25
CA LEU A 315 20.79 9.94 -3.96
C LEU A 315 21.92 9.10 -4.58
N GLU A 316 22.36 9.44 -5.79
CA GLU A 316 23.49 8.81 -6.46
C GLU A 316 24.80 9.05 -5.72
N GLU A 317 25.07 10.28 -5.28
CA GLU A 317 26.23 10.62 -4.46
C GLU A 317 26.24 9.84 -3.14
N LYS A 318 25.07 9.74 -2.49
CA LYS A 318 24.90 8.93 -1.27
C LYS A 318 25.22 7.44 -1.53
N LEU A 319 24.74 6.89 -2.63
CA LEU A 319 25.03 5.50 -3.00
C LEU A 319 26.49 5.29 -3.40
N PHE A 320 27.11 6.29 -4.04
CA PHE A 320 28.53 6.29 -4.41
C PHE A 320 29.44 6.28 -3.18
N ASP A 321 29.07 7.02 -2.13
CA ASP A 321 29.72 6.97 -0.81
C ASP A 321 29.58 5.61 -0.09
N GLY A 322 28.83 4.66 -0.67
CA GLY A 322 28.51 3.37 -0.06
C GLY A 322 27.47 3.46 1.06
N LYS A 323 26.79 4.61 1.21
CA LYS A 323 25.72 4.77 2.21
C LYS A 323 24.44 4.12 1.70
N GLU A 324 23.66 3.62 2.65
CA GLU A 324 22.40 2.93 2.38
C GLU A 324 21.22 3.90 2.32
N ILE A 325 20.30 3.67 1.38
CA ILE A 325 18.97 4.26 1.40
C ILE A 325 18.07 3.33 2.23
N LYS A 326 17.82 3.75 3.47
CA LYS A 326 17.01 3.01 4.45
C LYS A 326 15.53 3.16 4.15
N ASN A 327 14.77 2.13 4.45
CA ASN A 327 13.31 2.19 4.48
C ASN A 327 12.89 2.81 5.83
N THR A 328 12.50 4.08 5.80
CA THR A 328 12.14 4.89 6.98
C THR A 328 10.64 5.12 7.10
N ASN A 329 9.91 5.02 5.99
CA ASN A 329 8.47 5.18 5.91
C ASN A 329 7.89 4.08 5.01
N PHE A 330 6.73 3.54 5.39
CA PHE A 330 6.00 2.54 4.60
C PHE A 330 5.77 3.01 3.15
N ASP A 331 5.56 4.31 2.95
CA ASP A 331 5.28 4.91 1.65
C ASP A 331 6.55 5.41 0.92
N ASP A 332 7.75 5.08 1.39
CA ASP A 332 9.01 5.45 0.70
C ASP A 332 9.05 4.95 -0.76
N GLN A 333 8.36 3.85 -1.07
CA GLN A 333 8.23 3.30 -2.42
C GLN A 333 7.55 4.25 -3.42
N THR A 334 6.71 5.16 -2.95
CA THR A 334 5.95 6.12 -3.79
C THR A 334 6.88 7.05 -4.56
N PHE A 335 8.08 7.31 -4.05
CA PHE A 335 9.11 8.08 -4.73
C PHE A 335 9.45 7.51 -6.11
N PHE A 336 9.63 6.19 -6.22
CA PHE A 336 9.99 5.55 -7.47
C PHE A 336 8.85 5.63 -8.49
N LEU A 337 7.60 5.47 -8.03
CA LEU A 337 6.42 5.61 -8.88
C LEU A 337 6.31 7.04 -9.44
N ASN A 338 6.45 8.05 -8.58
CA ASN A 338 6.39 9.46 -8.97
C ASN A 338 7.55 9.83 -9.91
N SER A 339 8.77 9.41 -9.57
CA SER A 339 9.97 9.66 -10.38
C SER A 339 9.86 9.05 -11.76
N MET A 340 9.39 7.81 -11.85
CA MET A 340 9.19 7.12 -13.13
C MET A 340 8.08 7.77 -13.97
N SER A 341 7.00 8.22 -13.32
CA SER A 341 5.92 8.97 -13.97
C SER A 341 6.44 10.29 -14.58
N ILE A 342 7.16 11.10 -13.79
CA ILE A 342 7.74 12.37 -14.24
C ILE A 342 8.73 12.14 -15.39
N ALA A 343 9.62 11.15 -15.25
CA ALA A 343 10.59 10.81 -16.29
C ALA A 343 9.92 10.34 -17.60
N SER A 344 8.81 9.60 -17.50
CA SER A 344 8.00 9.15 -18.64
C SER A 344 7.28 10.29 -19.35
N ILE A 345 6.67 11.21 -18.59
CA ILE A 345 6.02 12.42 -19.14
C ILE A 345 7.04 13.32 -19.82
N ALA A 346 8.20 13.51 -19.17
CA ALA A 346 9.32 14.29 -19.70
C ALA A 346 9.98 13.66 -20.95
N GLN A 347 9.71 12.37 -21.21
CA GLN A 347 10.39 11.57 -22.24
C GLN A 347 11.92 11.61 -22.12
N SER A 348 12.43 11.73 -20.89
CA SER A 348 13.85 11.85 -20.62
C SER A 348 14.46 10.48 -20.37
N GLU A 349 15.21 9.99 -21.36
CA GLU A 349 15.87 8.68 -21.26
C GLU A 349 16.83 8.60 -20.05
N SER A 350 17.56 9.68 -19.80
CA SER A 350 18.51 9.80 -18.68
C SER A 350 17.82 9.64 -17.33
N LEU A 351 16.68 10.31 -17.10
CA LEU A 351 15.95 10.22 -15.84
C LEU A 351 15.36 8.83 -15.60
N LEU A 352 14.87 8.18 -16.67
CA LEU A 352 14.33 6.82 -16.60
C LEU A 352 15.40 5.84 -16.12
N ASP A 353 16.59 5.89 -16.72
CA ASP A 353 17.68 4.96 -16.39
C ASP A 353 18.25 5.24 -14.99
N ARG A 354 18.47 6.50 -14.63
CA ARG A 354 18.92 6.89 -13.28
C ARG A 354 17.95 6.41 -12.19
N THR A 355 16.65 6.61 -12.40
CA THR A 355 15.60 6.14 -11.46
C THR A 355 15.65 4.61 -11.31
N LEU A 356 15.79 3.88 -12.42
CA LEU A 356 15.87 2.43 -12.42
C LEU A 356 17.18 1.91 -11.78
N GLU A 357 18.30 2.60 -11.99
CA GLU A 357 19.60 2.25 -11.40
C GLU A 357 19.59 2.42 -9.88
N ILE A 358 19.07 3.54 -9.37
CA ILE A 358 18.87 3.76 -7.93
C ILE A 358 17.92 2.70 -7.36
N TYR A 359 16.81 2.41 -8.06
CA TYR A 359 15.88 1.36 -7.66
C TYR A 359 16.59 0.01 -7.55
N ASN A 360 17.42 -0.38 -8.52
CA ASN A 360 18.07 -1.69 -8.56
C ASN A 360 19.35 -1.78 -7.70
N ASN A 361 19.86 -0.67 -7.17
CA ASN A 361 21.07 -0.66 -6.36
C ASN A 361 20.91 -1.58 -5.11
N ARG A 362 21.99 -2.30 -4.75
CA ARG A 362 22.01 -3.20 -3.59
C ARG A 362 21.89 -2.45 -2.26
N ASN A 363 22.37 -1.21 -2.21
CA ASN A 363 22.30 -0.33 -1.06
C ASN A 363 20.97 0.45 -1.00
N SER A 364 20.05 0.21 -1.95
CA SER A 364 18.67 0.69 -1.87
C SER A 364 17.78 -0.38 -1.27
N ARG A 365 17.34 -0.17 -0.02
CA ARG A 365 16.45 -1.11 0.69
C ARG A 365 14.98 -0.86 0.42
N VAL A 366 14.64 0.25 -0.20
CA VAL A 366 13.28 0.58 -0.58
C VAL A 366 12.98 -0.12 -1.90
N LYS A 367 12.04 -1.05 -1.85
CA LYS A 367 11.51 -1.78 -3.01
C LYS A 367 10.00 -1.60 -3.05
N ILE A 368 9.43 -1.63 -4.24
CA ILE A 368 7.98 -1.60 -4.38
C ILE A 368 7.46 -2.93 -3.89
N VAL A 369 6.66 -2.90 -2.81
CA VAL A 369 6.11 -4.10 -2.21
C VAL A 369 4.90 -4.54 -3.02
N ASN A 370 3.96 -3.64 -3.32
CA ASN A 370 2.73 -3.96 -4.04
C ASN A 370 3.00 -4.40 -5.49
N ALA A 371 2.59 -5.62 -5.85
CA ALA A 371 2.80 -6.17 -7.18
C ALA A 371 2.10 -5.36 -8.29
N ARG A 372 0.93 -4.75 -8.02
CA ARG A 372 0.25 -3.89 -9.01
C ARG A 372 1.08 -2.64 -9.29
N ASP A 373 1.62 -2.02 -8.25
CA ASP A 373 2.46 -0.83 -8.36
C ASP A 373 3.81 -1.15 -9.01
N GLU A 374 4.38 -2.33 -8.71
CA GLU A 374 5.63 -2.78 -9.34
C GLU A 374 5.44 -3.02 -10.84
N ILE A 375 4.32 -3.66 -11.24
CA ILE A 375 3.96 -3.80 -12.65
C ILE A 375 3.80 -2.41 -13.30
N ARG A 376 3.09 -1.48 -12.64
CA ARG A 376 2.90 -0.12 -13.14
C ARG A 376 4.24 0.62 -13.32
N PHE A 377 5.18 0.46 -12.39
CA PHE A 377 6.52 1.05 -12.46
C PHE A 377 7.28 0.60 -13.71
N PHE A 378 7.40 -0.72 -13.91
CA PHE A 378 8.12 -1.27 -15.06
C PHE A 378 7.38 -1.08 -16.38
N GLU A 379 6.05 -1.11 -16.36
CA GLU A 379 5.22 -0.78 -17.52
C GLU A 379 5.47 0.65 -17.98
N ASN A 380 5.44 1.63 -17.06
CA ASN A 380 5.75 3.02 -17.36
C ASN A 380 7.15 3.19 -17.94
N TYR A 381 8.15 2.49 -17.38
CA TYR A 381 9.52 2.50 -17.89
C TYR A 381 9.60 1.97 -19.33
N LEU A 382 8.99 0.82 -19.61
CA LEU A 382 9.02 0.20 -20.94
C LEU A 382 8.27 1.05 -21.98
N LEU A 383 7.10 1.57 -21.63
CA LEU A 383 6.32 2.44 -22.52
C LEU A 383 7.07 3.74 -22.83
N ALA A 384 7.78 4.30 -21.85
CA ALA A 384 8.62 5.47 -22.06
C ALA A 384 9.82 5.15 -22.97
N LYS A 385 10.53 4.04 -22.71
CA LYS A 385 11.63 3.57 -23.58
C LYS A 385 11.18 3.29 -25.01
N LEU A 386 9.98 2.76 -25.22
CA LEU A 386 9.40 2.56 -26.54
C LEU A 386 9.23 3.87 -27.32
N ARG A 387 8.97 4.98 -26.63
CA ARG A 387 8.86 6.32 -27.24
C ARG A 387 10.23 6.94 -27.54
N CYS A 388 11.25 6.66 -26.72
CA CYS A 388 12.59 7.21 -26.87
C CYS A 388 13.49 6.43 -27.85
N LEU A 389 13.24 5.12 -28.02
CA LEU A 389 14.12 4.21 -28.78
C LEU A 389 13.53 3.80 -30.13
N SER A 390 14.40 3.36 -31.04
CA SER A 390 13.97 2.57 -32.21
C SER A 390 13.42 1.21 -31.76
N LEU A 391 12.52 0.60 -32.54
CA LEU A 391 11.94 -0.70 -32.19
C LEU A 391 13.00 -1.80 -31.98
N ASN A 392 14.10 -1.75 -32.75
CA ASN A 392 15.19 -2.71 -32.64
C ASN A 392 15.98 -2.53 -31.32
N ASN A 393 16.24 -1.28 -30.90
CA ASN A 393 16.89 -1.01 -29.61
C ASN A 393 15.95 -1.30 -28.44
N PHE A 394 14.66 -0.95 -28.59
CA PHE A 394 13.63 -1.28 -27.62
C PHE A 394 13.52 -2.79 -27.39
N PHE A 395 13.61 -3.62 -28.45
CA PHE A 395 13.60 -5.08 -28.31
C PHE A 395 14.67 -5.60 -27.33
N LEU A 396 15.87 -4.99 -27.34
CA LEU A 396 16.95 -5.36 -26.43
C LEU A 396 16.62 -5.06 -24.97
N VAL A 397 15.82 -4.02 -24.72
CA VAL A 397 15.28 -3.69 -23.39
C VAL A 397 14.13 -4.65 -23.06
N TYR A 398 13.13 -4.74 -23.94
CA TYR A 398 11.93 -5.57 -23.78
C TYR A 398 12.25 -7.00 -23.34
N LYS A 399 13.19 -7.67 -24.02
CA LYS A 399 13.55 -9.08 -23.72
C LYS A 399 14.13 -9.30 -22.32
N LYS A 400 14.65 -8.24 -21.66
CA LYS A 400 15.16 -8.32 -20.29
C LYS A 400 14.03 -8.30 -19.27
N PHE A 401 12.96 -7.55 -19.55
CA PHE A 401 11.85 -7.35 -18.63
C PHE A 401 10.70 -8.32 -18.86
N VAL A 402 10.33 -8.63 -20.11
CA VAL A 402 9.16 -9.45 -20.42
C VAL A 402 9.60 -10.83 -20.95
N PRO A 403 9.14 -11.94 -20.35
CA PRO A 403 8.17 -12.05 -19.24
C PRO A 403 8.82 -12.15 -17.84
N ASN A 404 10.13 -11.95 -17.73
CA ASN A 404 10.90 -12.35 -16.53
C ASN A 404 10.65 -11.48 -15.29
N ILE A 405 10.52 -10.17 -15.47
CA ILE A 405 10.29 -9.19 -14.40
C ILE A 405 8.80 -8.88 -14.31
N ILE A 406 8.15 -8.62 -15.45
CA ILE A 406 6.71 -8.39 -15.52
C ILE A 406 6.07 -9.28 -16.59
N PRO A 407 4.80 -9.67 -16.39
CA PRO A 407 4.04 -10.32 -17.44
C PRO A 407 3.79 -9.36 -18.61
N LEU A 408 3.42 -9.93 -19.76
CA LEU A 408 2.94 -9.13 -20.88
C LEU A 408 1.55 -8.57 -20.54
N THR A 409 1.47 -7.26 -20.31
CA THR A 409 0.21 -6.56 -20.06
C THR A 409 -0.46 -6.11 -21.36
N ILE A 410 -1.78 -5.91 -21.30
CA ILE A 410 -2.59 -5.45 -22.43
C ILE A 410 -2.09 -4.09 -22.94
N THR A 411 -1.72 -3.18 -22.04
CA THR A 411 -1.21 -1.85 -22.39
C THR A 411 0.12 -1.92 -23.15
N ILE A 412 1.08 -2.71 -22.66
CA ILE A 412 2.39 -2.88 -23.30
C ILE A 412 2.20 -3.48 -24.68
N PHE A 413 1.47 -4.59 -24.76
CA PHE A 413 1.24 -5.27 -26.02
C PHE A 413 0.52 -4.37 -27.02
N GLY A 414 -0.59 -3.75 -26.62
CA GLY A 414 -1.37 -2.85 -27.49
C GLY A 414 -0.55 -1.66 -27.99
N THR A 415 0.29 -1.07 -27.13
CA THR A 415 1.13 0.07 -27.53
C THR A 415 2.25 -0.35 -28.49
N ILE A 416 2.91 -1.50 -28.25
CA ILE A 416 3.91 -2.04 -29.16
C ILE A 416 3.26 -2.38 -30.51
N ASN A 417 2.11 -3.06 -30.50
CA ASN A 417 1.40 -3.44 -31.72
C ASN A 417 0.99 -2.21 -32.54
N ASN A 418 0.49 -1.16 -31.87
CA ASN A 418 0.16 0.11 -32.53
C ASN A 418 1.38 0.80 -33.15
N GLN A 419 2.57 0.67 -32.55
CA GLN A 419 3.81 1.21 -33.12
C GLN A 419 4.30 0.38 -34.31
N ILE A 420 4.15 -0.94 -34.26
CA ILE A 420 4.46 -1.86 -35.35
C ILE A 420 3.53 -1.59 -36.54
N ASN A 421 2.21 -1.48 -36.30
CA ASN A 421 1.20 -1.23 -37.34
C ASN A 421 1.36 0.09 -38.09
N LYS A 422 2.01 1.08 -37.48
CA LYS A 422 2.29 2.38 -38.12
C LYS A 422 3.51 2.35 -39.04
N ARG A 423 4.27 1.25 -39.05
CA ARG A 423 5.57 1.13 -39.71
C ARG A 423 5.53 0.07 -40.80
N LYS A 424 6.48 0.17 -41.73
CA LYS A 424 6.65 -0.84 -42.78
C LYS A 424 7.34 -2.09 -42.22
N PRO A 425 7.10 -3.28 -42.80
CA PRO A 425 7.69 -4.55 -42.35
C PRO A 425 9.22 -4.53 -42.19
N GLY A 426 9.95 -3.70 -42.95
CA GLY A 426 11.42 -3.57 -42.84
C GLY A 426 11.93 -2.66 -41.72
N GLU A 427 11.07 -1.96 -40.98
CA GLU A 427 11.46 -0.96 -39.96
C GLU A 427 11.54 -1.53 -38.54
N PHE A 428 11.29 -2.83 -38.38
CA PHE A 428 11.40 -3.57 -37.12
C PHE A 428 11.90 -4.99 -37.39
N CYS A 429 12.49 -5.63 -36.39
CA CYS A 429 13.15 -6.92 -36.57
C CYS A 429 12.21 -8.11 -36.30
N TRP A 430 12.34 -9.17 -37.09
CA TRP A 430 11.66 -10.47 -36.88
C TRP A 430 11.73 -10.97 -35.42
N PRO A 431 12.88 -10.92 -34.72
CA PRO A 431 12.97 -11.36 -33.32
C PRO A 431 12.02 -10.65 -32.36
N LEU A 432 11.72 -9.36 -32.59
CA LEU A 432 10.77 -8.61 -31.76
C LEU A 432 9.36 -9.17 -31.95
N LEU A 433 8.93 -9.33 -33.21
CA LEU A 433 7.60 -9.81 -33.54
C LEU A 433 7.41 -11.25 -33.04
N LYS A 434 8.37 -12.13 -33.31
CA LYS A 434 8.42 -13.50 -32.77
C LYS A 434 8.26 -13.52 -31.26
N ARG A 435 9.07 -12.75 -30.52
CA ARG A 435 9.05 -12.76 -29.05
C ARG A 435 7.74 -12.19 -28.50
N LEU A 436 7.20 -11.16 -29.13
CA LEU A 436 5.92 -10.58 -28.76
C LEU A 436 4.78 -11.60 -28.94
N THR A 437 4.78 -12.33 -30.06
CA THR A 437 3.83 -13.41 -30.35
C THR A 437 3.97 -14.57 -29.36
N GLU A 438 5.18 -15.03 -29.07
CA GLU A 438 5.42 -16.07 -28.06
C GLU A 438 4.89 -15.66 -26.69
N ASN A 439 5.19 -14.43 -26.26
CA ASN A 439 4.73 -13.92 -24.97
C ASN A 439 3.20 -13.78 -24.94
N PHE A 440 2.56 -13.43 -26.05
CA PHE A 440 1.11 -13.38 -26.18
C PHE A 440 0.46 -14.77 -26.08
N VAL A 441 0.98 -15.75 -26.82
CA VAL A 441 0.49 -17.14 -26.77
C VAL A 441 0.64 -17.70 -25.35
N ASN A 442 1.78 -17.43 -24.70
CA ASN A 442 2.03 -17.90 -23.34
C ASN A 442 1.20 -17.19 -22.27
N SER A 443 0.83 -15.92 -22.47
CA SER A 443 0.04 -15.18 -21.48
C SER A 443 -1.44 -15.59 -21.45
N ARG A 444 -1.93 -16.33 -22.47
CA ARG A 444 -3.33 -16.75 -22.62
C ARG A 444 -4.32 -15.58 -22.42
N CYS A 445 -3.93 -14.39 -22.87
CA CYS A 445 -4.71 -13.17 -22.66
C CYS A 445 -5.92 -13.15 -23.59
N ALA A 446 -7.12 -13.36 -23.04
CA ALA A 446 -8.36 -13.61 -23.80
C ALA A 446 -8.97 -12.38 -24.51
N TYR A 447 -8.42 -11.17 -24.32
CA TYR A 447 -9.08 -9.91 -24.70
C TYR A 447 -8.51 -9.21 -25.95
N MET A 448 -7.94 -9.94 -26.90
CA MET A 448 -7.12 -9.34 -27.97
C MET A 448 -7.38 -9.88 -29.39
N ASP A 449 -8.62 -10.29 -29.70
CA ASP A 449 -9.07 -10.79 -31.02
C ASP A 449 -8.58 -9.94 -32.22
N LYS A 450 -8.79 -8.63 -32.16
CA LYS A 450 -8.38 -7.68 -33.22
C LYS A 450 -6.87 -7.59 -33.41
N PHE A 451 -6.11 -7.84 -32.34
CA PHE A 451 -4.66 -7.75 -32.39
C PHE A 451 -4.03 -9.03 -32.96
N VAL A 452 -4.66 -10.19 -32.79
CA VAL A 452 -4.15 -11.45 -33.37
C VAL A 452 -4.16 -11.37 -34.90
N VAL A 453 -5.25 -10.88 -35.49
CA VAL A 453 -5.37 -10.70 -36.95
C VAL A 453 -4.28 -9.75 -37.46
N SER A 454 -4.15 -8.59 -36.83
CA SER A 454 -3.12 -7.59 -37.16
C SER A 454 -1.70 -8.17 -37.06
N MET A 455 -1.43 -9.01 -36.07
CA MET A 455 -0.12 -9.65 -35.88
C MET A 455 0.17 -10.71 -36.94
N ILE A 456 -0.83 -11.49 -37.36
CA ILE A 456 -0.69 -12.47 -38.46
C ILE A 456 -0.39 -11.75 -39.77
N GLU A 457 -1.07 -10.64 -40.06
CA GLU A 457 -0.80 -9.81 -41.25
C GLU A 457 0.64 -9.29 -41.25
N GLN A 458 1.09 -8.72 -40.13
CA GLN A 458 2.46 -8.21 -39.96
C GLN A 458 3.52 -9.30 -40.12
N LEU A 459 3.29 -10.49 -39.57
CA LEU A 459 4.21 -11.61 -39.68
C LEU A 459 4.30 -12.12 -41.14
N ARG A 460 3.19 -12.10 -41.90
CA ARG A 460 3.13 -12.52 -43.31
C ARG A 460 3.96 -11.61 -44.22
N GLU A 461 4.05 -10.32 -43.91
CA GLU A 461 4.73 -9.33 -44.74
C GLU A 461 6.26 -9.25 -44.51
N GLN A 462 6.81 -10.07 -43.61
CA GLN A 462 8.25 -10.14 -43.35
C GLN A 462 9.00 -10.93 -44.43
N HIS A 463 10.17 -10.44 -44.84
CA HIS A 463 11.09 -11.20 -45.67
C HIS A 463 11.86 -12.21 -44.80
N LEU A 464 11.31 -13.42 -44.66
CA LEU A 464 11.83 -14.48 -43.79
C LEU A 464 12.79 -15.42 -44.53
N SER A 465 13.84 -15.87 -43.84
CA SER A 465 14.62 -17.02 -44.27
C SER A 465 13.83 -18.32 -44.15
N ILE A 466 14.34 -19.41 -44.74
CA ILE A 466 13.68 -20.74 -44.71
C ILE A 466 13.51 -21.25 -43.27
N GLU A 467 14.47 -20.96 -42.39
CA GLU A 467 14.41 -21.37 -40.98
C GLU A 467 13.38 -20.53 -40.21
N GLU A 468 13.39 -19.22 -40.40
CA GLU A 468 12.41 -18.30 -39.78
C GLU A 468 10.98 -18.59 -40.28
N ALA A 469 10.81 -19.00 -41.54
CA ALA A 469 9.51 -19.42 -42.07
C ALA A 469 8.94 -20.65 -41.34
N LYS A 470 9.78 -21.61 -40.94
CA LYS A 470 9.33 -22.77 -40.13
C LYS A 470 8.88 -22.33 -38.74
N GLU A 471 9.62 -21.41 -38.12
CA GLU A 471 9.25 -20.86 -36.81
C GLU A 471 7.94 -20.06 -36.90
N TYR A 472 7.77 -19.29 -37.98
CA TYR A 472 6.55 -18.56 -38.28
C TYR A 472 5.32 -19.49 -38.32
N PHE A 473 5.39 -20.62 -39.04
CA PHE A 473 4.26 -21.55 -39.09
C PHE A 473 3.86 -22.08 -37.71
N LYS A 474 4.86 -22.40 -36.86
CA LYS A 474 4.60 -22.86 -35.49
C LYS A 474 3.94 -21.77 -34.63
N LEU A 475 4.31 -20.50 -34.83
CA LEU A 475 3.67 -19.38 -34.14
C LEU A 475 2.22 -19.19 -34.60
N CYS A 476 1.96 -19.34 -35.90
CA CYS A 476 0.59 -19.29 -36.44
C CYS A 476 -0.30 -20.38 -35.84
N GLU A 477 0.18 -21.62 -35.73
CA GLU A 477 -0.56 -22.69 -35.04
C GLU A 477 -0.87 -22.32 -33.58
N GLY A 478 0.11 -21.77 -32.86
CA GLY A 478 -0.09 -21.31 -31.48
C GLY A 478 -1.13 -20.19 -31.37
N LEU A 479 -1.14 -19.24 -32.32
CA LEU A 479 -2.14 -18.17 -32.36
C LEU A 479 -3.54 -18.69 -32.70
N ILE A 480 -3.66 -19.62 -33.64
CA ILE A 480 -4.94 -20.25 -34.01
C ILE A 480 -5.54 -20.95 -32.79
N ASN A 481 -4.75 -21.74 -32.06
CA ASN A 481 -5.22 -22.42 -30.85
C ASN A 481 -5.74 -21.42 -29.80
N VAL A 482 -5.08 -20.26 -29.65
CA VAL A 482 -5.55 -19.22 -28.72
C VAL A 482 -6.85 -18.58 -29.20
N ILE A 483 -7.03 -18.37 -30.50
CA ILE A 483 -8.30 -17.89 -31.08
C ILE A 483 -9.42 -18.90 -30.80
N GLU A 484 -9.19 -20.19 -31.08
CA GLU A 484 -10.16 -21.25 -30.83
C GLU A 484 -10.55 -21.33 -29.35
N GLU A 485 -9.58 -21.16 -28.42
CA GLU A 485 -9.86 -21.09 -26.98
C GLU A 485 -10.70 -19.85 -26.61
N ILE A 486 -10.47 -18.70 -27.25
CA ILE A 486 -11.24 -17.47 -26.99
C ILE A 486 -12.68 -17.63 -27.48
N ASP A 487 -12.86 -18.13 -28.70
CA ASP A 487 -14.18 -18.35 -29.29
C ASP A 487 -14.99 -19.34 -28.43
N ALA A 488 -14.37 -20.43 -27.98
CA ALA A 488 -15.01 -21.40 -27.09
C ALA A 488 -15.45 -20.78 -25.75
N ARG A 489 -14.64 -19.88 -25.16
CA ARG A 489 -15.02 -19.18 -23.92
C ARG A 489 -16.15 -18.18 -24.12
N GLN A 490 -16.18 -17.46 -25.24
CA GLN A 490 -17.28 -16.54 -25.55
C GLN A 490 -18.60 -17.30 -25.73
N GLU A 491 -18.57 -18.48 -26.37
CA GLU A 491 -19.72 -19.36 -26.44
C GLU A 491 -20.16 -19.86 -25.06
N GLU A 492 -19.22 -20.24 -24.18
CA GLU A 492 -19.53 -20.60 -22.80
C GLU A 492 -20.14 -19.45 -21.99
N GLU A 493 -19.62 -18.22 -22.10
CA GLU A 493 -20.16 -17.03 -21.42
C GLU A 493 -21.56 -16.64 -21.95
N LEU A 494 -21.78 -16.73 -23.26
CA LEU A 494 -23.09 -16.52 -23.89
C LEU A 494 -24.10 -17.58 -23.42
N ASN A 495 -23.68 -18.84 -23.35
CA ASN A 495 -24.51 -19.93 -22.81
C ASN A 495 -24.82 -19.72 -21.32
N PHE A 496 -23.84 -19.28 -20.52
CA PHE A 496 -24.05 -18.99 -19.10
C PHE A 496 -24.99 -17.79 -18.90
N ALA A 497 -24.85 -16.74 -19.72
CA ALA A 497 -25.74 -15.59 -19.70
C ALA A 497 -27.17 -15.97 -20.11
N ALA A 498 -27.31 -16.81 -21.15
CA ALA A 498 -28.61 -17.35 -21.57
C ALA A 498 -29.26 -18.19 -20.47
N VAL A 499 -28.51 -19.08 -19.81
CA VAL A 499 -29.00 -19.87 -18.67
C VAL A 499 -29.39 -18.97 -17.49
N LYS A 500 -28.66 -17.89 -17.24
CA LYS A 500 -28.98 -16.92 -16.17
C LYS A 500 -30.24 -16.11 -16.51
N GLU A 501 -30.42 -15.68 -17.75
CA GLU A 501 -31.66 -15.05 -18.22
C GLU A 501 -32.86 -16.01 -18.14
N GLU A 502 -32.67 -17.29 -18.48
CA GLU A 502 -33.72 -18.31 -18.39
C GLU A 502 -34.12 -18.58 -16.93
N LYS A 503 -33.14 -18.60 -16.01
CA LYS A 503 -33.39 -18.66 -14.57
C LYS A 503 -34.17 -17.46 -14.05
N ILE A 504 -33.77 -16.25 -14.44
CA ILE A 504 -34.45 -14.99 -14.04
C ILE A 504 -35.86 -14.95 -14.62
N LYS A 505 -36.07 -15.41 -15.86
CA LYS A 505 -37.41 -15.53 -16.47
C LYS A 505 -38.27 -16.55 -15.74
N ASN A 506 -37.73 -17.69 -15.32
CA ASN A 506 -38.47 -18.69 -14.57
C ASN A 506 -38.82 -18.20 -13.15
N GLU A 507 -37.92 -17.49 -12.47
CA GLU A 507 -38.20 -16.85 -11.16
C GLU A 507 -39.28 -15.75 -11.27
N LEU A 508 -39.28 -14.95 -12.35
CA LEU A 508 -40.32 -13.95 -12.64
C LEU A 508 -41.67 -14.57 -13.03
N VAL A 509 -41.68 -15.79 -13.58
CA VAL A 509 -42.90 -16.53 -13.87
C VAL A 509 -43.49 -17.12 -12.58
N ASP A 510 -42.65 -17.63 -11.67
CA ASP A 510 -43.09 -18.15 -10.37
C ASP A 510 -43.65 -17.04 -9.45
N GLU A 511 -43.07 -15.83 -9.45
CA GLU A 511 -43.63 -14.67 -8.72
C GLU A 511 -44.99 -14.21 -9.29
N ASN A 512 -45.19 -14.26 -10.61
CA ASN A 512 -46.46 -13.89 -11.26
C ASN A 512 -47.56 -14.96 -11.11
N VAL A 513 -47.20 -16.21 -10.84
CA VAL A 513 -48.16 -17.28 -10.49
C VAL A 513 -48.60 -17.14 -9.03
N LEU A 514 -47.68 -16.79 -8.12
CA LEU A 514 -48.00 -16.54 -6.71
C LEU A 514 -48.81 -15.25 -6.48
N SER A 515 -48.66 -14.22 -7.31
CA SER A 515 -49.45 -12.98 -7.18
C SER A 515 -50.87 -13.09 -7.74
N ASN A 516 -51.15 -14.05 -8.63
CA ASN A 516 -52.48 -14.22 -9.26
C ASN A 516 -53.40 -15.19 -8.50
N GLU A 517 -52.91 -15.94 -7.51
CA GLU A 517 -53.75 -16.79 -6.65
C GLU A 517 -54.32 -16.08 -5.41
N PHE A 518 -53.96 -14.81 -5.14
CA PHE A 518 -54.41 -14.06 -3.95
C PHE A 518 -55.43 -12.94 -4.21
N TYR A 519 -55.98 -12.82 -5.43
CA TYR A 519 -56.94 -11.75 -5.77
C TYR A 519 -58.20 -12.23 -6.48
N VAL A 520 -58.88 -13.25 -5.93
CA VAL A 520 -60.29 -13.51 -6.24
C VAL A 520 -61.04 -13.90 -4.96
N GLU A 521 -62.06 -13.10 -4.64
CA GLU A 521 -63.15 -13.35 -3.67
C GLU A 521 -62.84 -13.24 -2.16
N ASP A 522 -63.11 -12.07 -1.58
CA ASP A 522 -64.23 -12.01 -0.61
C ASP A 522 -64.83 -10.58 -0.50
N ARG A 523 -65.88 -10.33 -1.29
CA ARG A 523 -66.91 -9.34 -0.95
C ARG A 523 -67.99 -10.10 -0.19
N ARG A 524 -67.96 -10.08 1.14
CA ARG A 524 -69.15 -10.14 2.01
C ARG A 524 -68.77 -10.06 3.50
N LEU A 525 -69.52 -9.20 4.20
CA LEU A 525 -69.86 -9.22 5.62
C LEU A 525 -68.92 -8.51 6.63
N PHE A 526 -69.47 -7.37 7.09
CA PHE A 526 -69.27 -6.61 8.33
C PHE A 526 -68.00 -5.79 8.55
#